data_AF-A0A951BNW4-F1
#
_entry.id   AF-A0A951BNW4-F1
#
_cell.length_a   1.000
_cell.length_b   1.000
_cell.length_c   1.000
_cell.angle_alpha   90.00
_cell.angle_beta   90.00
_cell.angle_gamma   90.00
#
_symmetry.space_group_name_H-M   'P 1'
#
loop_
_entity.id
_entity.type
_entity.pdbx_description
1 polymer ?
#
loop_
_entity_poly.entity_id
_entity_poly.type
_entity_poly.pdbx_seq_one_letter_code
_entity_poly.pdbx_strand_id
1 'polypeptide(L)'
;MIVPGTGVIRNNGGVSQHLTPLTARAAPIADGAAPTVPPAPPAATPVPAATDLPDDRYLNRELSWLDFNARVLALAEDASQPLLERVKFLAIFASNQDEFSMVRVAGLKRREEAGLPVRSADGLSPREQLAQIAMRSRELAERQARIYLDSVRPELEKREITFVTWSELDDQQRLRLSGYFSDQIFPVLTPLAVDPAHPFPYISNLSLNLAVMVRD
;
A
#
# COMPACT_ATOMS: atom_id res chain seq x y z
N MET A 1 36.94 10.81 6.68
CA MET A 1 37.21 12.25 6.82
C MET A 1 35.87 12.93 7.07
N ILE A 2 35.67 13.46 8.28
CA ILE A 2 34.39 13.90 8.82
C ILE A 2 34.20 15.40 8.52
N VAL A 3 33.03 15.79 8.00
CA VAL A 3 32.47 17.15 8.11
C VAL A 3 30.95 17.04 8.29
N PRO A 4 30.32 17.67 9.30
CA PRO A 4 28.87 17.61 9.55
C PRO A 4 28.14 18.81 8.92
N GLY A 5 26.91 18.58 8.45
CA GLY A 5 26.07 19.62 7.84
C GLY A 5 24.61 19.52 8.26
N THR A 6 24.21 20.40 9.18
CA THR A 6 22.85 20.74 9.60
C THR A 6 21.93 21.13 8.45
N GLY A 7 20.67 20.69 8.49
CA GLY A 7 19.64 21.14 7.55
C GLY A 7 18.21 20.83 8.03
N VAL A 8 17.65 21.72 8.85
CA VAL A 8 16.22 21.77 9.17
C VAL A 8 15.52 22.54 8.07
N ILE A 9 14.49 21.94 7.43
CA ILE A 9 13.52 22.67 6.62
C ILE A 9 12.13 22.38 7.19
N ARG A 10 11.58 23.36 7.91
CA ARG A 10 10.15 23.48 8.18
C ARG A 10 9.55 24.31 7.06
N ASN A 11 8.46 23.86 6.45
CA ASN A 11 7.60 24.73 5.65
C ASN A 11 6.14 24.30 5.84
N ASN A 12 5.36 25.13 6.52
CA ASN A 12 3.90 25.08 6.48
C ASN A 12 3.39 26.52 6.49
N GLY A 13 3.04 27.01 5.30
CA GLY A 13 2.37 28.28 5.11
C GLY A 13 0.96 28.22 5.66
N GLY A 14 0.76 28.82 6.83
CA GLY A 14 -0.56 29.11 7.39
C GLY A 14 -1.09 30.41 6.81
N VAL A 15 -2.20 30.35 6.08
CA VAL A 15 -3.01 31.54 5.79
C VAL A 15 -4.09 31.62 6.87
N SER A 16 -3.90 32.58 7.77
CA SER A 16 -4.84 32.94 8.82
C SER A 16 -5.98 33.76 8.20
N GLN A 17 -7.22 33.25 8.25
CA GLN A 17 -8.41 34.05 7.93
C GLN A 17 -9.12 34.40 9.24
N HIS A 18 -8.97 35.66 9.63
CA HIS A 18 -9.74 36.34 10.65
C HIS A 18 -11.20 36.47 10.19
N LEU A 19 -12.14 35.89 10.94
CA LEU A 19 -13.56 36.22 10.84
C LEU A 19 -13.96 37.07 12.04
N THR A 20 -14.29 38.33 11.74
CA THR A 20 -14.85 39.34 12.66
C THR A 20 -16.27 38.91 13.10
N PRO A 21 -16.62 38.98 14.39
CA PRO A 21 -17.98 38.65 14.82
C PRO A 21 -18.93 39.80 14.47
N LEU A 22 -20.02 39.49 13.76
CA LEU A 22 -21.12 40.41 13.54
C LEU A 22 -22.05 40.40 14.77
N THR A 23 -21.94 41.42 15.62
CA THR A 23 -22.90 41.66 16.70
C THR A 23 -24.21 42.18 16.13
N ALA A 24 -25.23 41.32 16.05
CA ALA A 24 -26.61 41.73 15.80
C ALA A 24 -27.38 41.76 17.14
N ARG A 25 -27.80 42.95 17.54
CA ARG A 25 -28.62 43.21 18.72
C ARG A 25 -30.08 42.92 18.38
N ALA A 26 -30.67 41.89 18.98
CA ALA A 26 -32.10 41.56 18.84
C ALA A 26 -32.91 42.17 20.00
N ALA A 27 -34.04 42.79 19.68
CA ALA A 27 -35.03 43.31 20.62
C ALA A 27 -35.89 42.16 21.22
N PRO A 28 -36.47 42.33 22.43
CA PRO A 28 -37.19 41.26 23.10
C PRO A 28 -38.56 41.02 22.45
N ILE A 29 -38.88 39.77 22.14
CA ILE A 29 -40.20 39.34 21.67
C ILE A 29 -40.85 38.54 22.80
N ALA A 30 -42.09 38.88 23.09
CA ALA A 30 -42.90 38.51 24.25
C ALA A 30 -43.10 37.00 24.47
N ASP A 31 -43.26 36.63 25.75
CA ASP A 31 -43.67 35.31 26.23
C ASP A 31 -45.04 34.91 25.66
N GLY A 32 -45.02 34.16 24.55
CA GLY A 32 -46.15 33.39 24.05
C GLY A 32 -45.87 31.92 24.25
N ALA A 33 -46.71 31.23 25.04
CA ALA A 33 -46.57 29.81 25.33
C ALA A 33 -46.46 28.98 24.04
N ALA A 34 -45.31 28.31 23.85
CA ALA A 34 -45.07 27.42 22.74
C ALA A 34 -45.96 26.16 22.86
N PRO A 35 -46.50 25.62 21.75
CA PRO A 35 -47.22 24.36 21.80
C PRO A 35 -46.24 23.25 22.18
N THR A 36 -46.56 22.51 23.25
CA THR A 36 -45.77 21.36 23.70
C THR A 36 -45.94 20.21 22.71
N VAL A 37 -44.98 20.06 21.79
CA VAL A 37 -44.89 18.87 20.96
C VAL A 37 -44.57 17.70 21.89
N PRO A 38 -45.40 16.63 21.96
CA PRO A 38 -45.06 15.46 22.76
C PRO A 38 -43.74 14.86 22.23
N PRO A 39 -42.82 14.44 23.10
CA PRO A 39 -41.58 13.83 22.64
C PRO A 39 -41.94 12.57 21.86
N ALA A 40 -41.45 12.49 20.61
CA ALA A 40 -41.53 11.25 19.86
C ALA A 40 -40.89 10.14 20.71
N PRO A 41 -41.55 8.98 20.89
CA PRO A 41 -40.92 7.87 21.59
C PRO A 41 -39.58 7.57 20.90
N PRO A 42 -38.53 7.18 21.64
CA PRO A 42 -37.29 6.79 21.01
C PRO A 42 -37.65 5.74 19.96
N ALA A 43 -37.21 5.95 18.72
CA ALA A 43 -37.27 4.93 17.70
C ALA A 43 -36.35 3.79 18.15
N ALA A 44 -36.86 2.97 19.08
CA ALA A 44 -36.29 1.71 19.44
C ALA A 44 -36.57 0.82 18.23
N THR A 45 -35.68 0.88 17.24
CA THR A 45 -35.53 -0.21 16.29
C THR A 45 -35.40 -1.46 17.15
N PRO A 46 -36.37 -2.40 17.11
CA PRO A 46 -36.23 -3.64 17.84
C PRO A 46 -34.89 -4.25 17.40
N VAL A 47 -34.02 -4.57 18.36
CA VAL A 47 -32.89 -5.46 18.06
C VAL A 47 -33.56 -6.73 17.56
N PRO A 48 -33.40 -7.11 16.28
CA PRO A 48 -34.04 -8.31 15.79
C PRO A 48 -33.58 -9.46 16.69
N ALA A 49 -34.54 -10.26 17.16
CA ALA A 49 -34.24 -11.52 17.83
C ALA A 49 -33.20 -12.28 17.00
N ALA A 50 -32.28 -12.99 17.68
CA ALA A 50 -31.23 -13.78 17.06
C ALA A 50 -31.82 -14.50 15.84
N THR A 51 -31.39 -14.07 14.66
CA THR A 51 -31.87 -14.63 13.41
C THR A 51 -31.11 -15.94 13.21
N ASP A 52 -31.80 -17.00 12.77
CA ASP A 52 -31.23 -18.30 12.36
C ASP A 52 -30.39 -18.16 11.07
N LEU A 53 -29.57 -17.11 10.97
CA LEU A 53 -28.71 -16.88 9.82
C LEU A 53 -27.42 -17.69 9.97
N PRO A 54 -26.91 -18.27 8.88
CA PRO A 54 -25.67 -19.04 8.91
C PRO A 54 -24.47 -18.21 9.40
N ASP A 55 -23.55 -18.85 10.13
CA ASP A 55 -22.32 -18.23 10.64
C ASP A 55 -21.36 -17.82 9.49
N ASP A 56 -21.47 -18.44 8.31
CA ASP A 56 -20.64 -18.21 7.12
C ASP A 56 -21.21 -17.15 6.15
N ARG A 57 -22.18 -16.35 6.60
CA ARG A 57 -22.85 -15.33 5.76
C ARG A 57 -21.98 -14.13 5.37
N TYR A 58 -20.80 -13.96 5.97
CA TYR A 58 -19.89 -12.86 5.70
C TYR A 58 -18.58 -13.34 5.10
N LEU A 59 -18.13 -12.67 4.05
CA LEU A 59 -16.80 -12.85 3.50
C LEU A 59 -15.78 -12.03 4.30
N ASN A 60 -14.57 -12.58 4.45
CA ASN A 60 -13.47 -11.82 5.00
C ASN A 60 -13.15 -10.62 4.10
N ARG A 61 -13.14 -9.42 4.67
CA ARG A 61 -12.90 -8.18 3.93
C ARG A 61 -11.51 -8.12 3.29
N GLU A 62 -10.50 -8.60 4.00
CA GLU A 62 -9.11 -8.52 3.53
C GLU A 62 -8.83 -9.57 2.45
N LEU A 63 -9.40 -10.77 2.57
CA LEU A 63 -9.36 -11.76 1.48
C LEU A 63 -10.16 -11.31 0.26
N SER A 64 -11.34 -10.70 0.46
CA SER A 64 -12.13 -10.13 -0.64
C SER A 64 -11.36 -9.04 -1.38
N TRP A 65 -10.51 -8.28 -0.68
CA TRP A 65 -9.62 -7.31 -1.30
C TRP A 65 -8.54 -8.00 -2.15
N LEU A 66 -7.93 -9.08 -1.66
CA LEU A 66 -6.97 -9.88 -2.44
C LEU A 66 -7.62 -10.50 -3.67
N ASP A 67 -8.88 -10.95 -3.58
CA ASP A 67 -9.64 -11.47 -4.72
C ASP A 67 -10.00 -10.37 -5.73
N PHE A 68 -10.24 -9.14 -5.27
CA PHE A 68 -10.31 -8.00 -6.17
C PHE A 68 -8.99 -7.81 -6.92
N ASN A 69 -7.85 -7.82 -6.22
CA ASN A 69 -6.54 -7.67 -6.86
C ASN A 69 -6.22 -8.87 -7.79
N ALA A 70 -6.72 -10.07 -7.49
CA ALA A 70 -6.63 -11.24 -8.35
C ALA A 70 -7.39 -11.07 -9.68
N ARG A 71 -8.46 -10.26 -9.71
CA ARG A 71 -9.14 -9.89 -10.98
C ARG A 71 -8.31 -8.91 -11.81
N VAL A 72 -7.51 -8.04 -11.17
CA VAL A 72 -6.54 -7.20 -11.90
C VAL A 72 -5.48 -8.07 -12.59
N LEU A 73 -4.97 -9.11 -11.91
CA LEU A 73 -4.07 -10.08 -12.55
C LEU A 73 -4.73 -10.83 -13.71
N ALA A 74 -6.02 -11.15 -13.62
CA ALA A 74 -6.73 -11.81 -14.72
C ALA A 74 -6.74 -10.94 -16.01
N LEU A 75 -6.73 -9.61 -15.89
CA LEU A 75 -6.58 -8.71 -17.04
C LEU A 75 -5.18 -8.76 -17.66
N ALA A 76 -4.15 -9.04 -16.86
CA ALA A 76 -2.79 -9.27 -17.38
C ALA A 76 -2.65 -10.64 -18.07
N GLU A 77 -3.45 -11.63 -17.70
CA GLU A 77 -3.50 -12.96 -18.32
C GLU A 77 -4.26 -12.98 -19.64
N ASP A 78 -5.26 -12.13 -19.79
CA ASP A 78 -6.11 -12.07 -20.96
C ASP A 78 -5.32 -11.63 -22.21
N ALA A 79 -5.03 -12.58 -23.09
CA ALA A 79 -4.30 -12.34 -24.34
C ALA A 79 -5.09 -11.49 -25.36
N SER A 80 -6.38 -11.24 -25.13
CA SER A 80 -7.15 -10.28 -25.93
C SER A 80 -6.81 -8.82 -25.59
N GLN A 81 -6.22 -8.57 -24.42
CA GLN A 81 -5.73 -7.25 -24.04
C GLN A 81 -4.46 -6.90 -24.81
N PRO A 82 -4.26 -5.63 -25.22
CA PRO A 82 -3.00 -5.19 -25.80
C PRO A 82 -1.82 -5.46 -24.85
N LEU A 83 -0.70 -5.93 -25.38
CA LEU A 83 0.46 -6.38 -24.58
C LEU A 83 0.94 -5.35 -23.55
N LEU A 84 1.01 -4.07 -23.91
CA LEU A 84 1.45 -3.03 -22.98
C LEU A 84 0.39 -2.72 -21.91
N GLU A 85 -0.90 -2.95 -22.17
CA GLU A 85 -1.93 -2.89 -21.13
C GLU A 85 -1.78 -4.05 -20.15
N ARG A 86 -1.40 -5.25 -20.62
CA ARG A 86 -1.08 -6.39 -19.75
C ARG A 86 0.12 -6.09 -18.84
N VAL A 87 1.17 -5.44 -19.37
CA VAL A 87 2.30 -4.94 -18.57
C VAL A 87 1.83 -3.95 -17.51
N LYS A 88 0.96 -3.01 -17.87
CA LYS A 88 0.40 -2.05 -16.90
C LYS A 88 -0.42 -2.75 -15.82
N PHE A 89 -1.23 -3.75 -16.15
CA PHE A 89 -1.99 -4.50 -15.14
C PHE A 89 -1.10 -5.26 -14.16
N LEU A 90 0.05 -5.80 -14.61
CA LEU A 90 1.05 -6.37 -13.70
C LEU A 90 1.61 -5.31 -12.74
N ALA A 91 1.90 -4.11 -13.23
CA ALA A 91 2.38 -3.00 -12.40
C ALA A 91 1.29 -2.49 -11.42
N ILE A 92 0.04 -2.36 -11.88
CA ILE A 92 -1.09 -1.95 -11.03
C ILE A 92 -1.32 -2.97 -9.91
N PHE A 93 -1.28 -4.27 -10.23
CA PHE A 93 -1.39 -5.32 -9.22
C PHE A 93 -0.31 -5.18 -8.13
N ALA A 94 0.95 -4.96 -8.53
CA ALA A 94 2.07 -4.79 -7.59
C ALA A 94 1.88 -3.55 -6.69
N SER A 95 1.55 -2.40 -7.28
CA SER A 95 1.29 -1.16 -6.53
C SER A 95 0.12 -1.30 -5.55
N ASN A 96 -0.96 -1.98 -5.96
CA ASN A 96 -2.08 -2.26 -5.07
C ASN A 96 -1.62 -3.16 -3.90
N GLN A 97 -0.81 -4.17 -4.18
CA GLN A 97 -0.30 -5.09 -3.16
C GLN A 97 0.59 -4.38 -2.13
N ASP A 98 1.37 -3.40 -2.56
CA ASP A 98 2.15 -2.53 -1.68
C ASP A 98 1.25 -1.70 -0.76
N GLU A 99 0.22 -1.05 -1.30
CA GLU A 99 -0.75 -0.28 -0.51
C GLU A 99 -1.46 -1.16 0.52
N PHE A 100 -1.93 -2.33 0.11
CA PHE A 100 -2.56 -3.30 1.00
C PHE A 100 -1.62 -3.73 2.13
N SER A 101 -0.35 -3.99 1.82
CA SER A 101 0.63 -4.37 2.84
C SER A 101 0.91 -3.24 3.81
N MET A 102 1.15 -2.02 3.30
CA MET A 102 1.46 -0.85 4.12
C MET A 102 0.30 -0.41 5.01
N VAL A 103 -0.94 -0.55 4.54
CA VAL A 103 -2.12 -0.08 5.28
C VAL A 103 -2.80 -1.20 6.05
N ARG A 104 -3.17 -2.30 5.38
CA ARG A 104 -4.03 -3.36 5.95
C ARG A 104 -3.25 -4.33 6.81
N VAL A 105 -2.16 -4.88 6.28
CA VAL A 105 -1.32 -5.83 7.02
C VAL A 105 -0.72 -5.13 8.25
N ALA A 106 -0.22 -3.90 8.10
CA ALA A 106 0.26 -3.11 9.23
C ALA A 106 -0.82 -2.86 10.30
N GLY A 107 -2.06 -2.58 9.86
CA GLY A 107 -3.20 -2.41 10.78
C GLY A 107 -3.55 -3.67 11.56
N LEU A 108 -3.51 -4.83 10.92
CA LEU A 108 -3.74 -6.13 11.56
C LEU A 108 -2.61 -6.49 12.54
N LYS A 109 -1.34 -6.27 12.16
CA LYS A 109 -0.19 -6.50 13.04
C LYS A 109 -0.26 -5.67 14.32
N ARG A 110 -0.59 -4.37 14.22
CA ARG A 110 -0.77 -3.52 15.41
C ARG A 110 -1.87 -4.03 16.34
N ARG A 111 -2.95 -4.60 15.80
CA ARG A 111 -4.04 -5.18 16.61
C ARG A 111 -3.62 -6.49 17.29
N GLU A 112 -2.88 -7.33 16.57
CA GLU A 112 -2.30 -8.55 17.12
C GLU A 112 -1.34 -8.23 18.28
N GLU A 113 -0.40 -7.31 18.07
CA GLU A 113 0.59 -6.88 19.07
C GLU A 113 -0.07 -6.25 20.31
N ALA A 114 -1.16 -5.49 20.12
CA ALA A 114 -1.92 -4.89 21.21
C ALA A 114 -2.80 -5.91 21.97
N GLY A 115 -2.86 -7.18 21.52
CA GLY A 115 -3.70 -8.21 22.12
C GLY A 115 -5.21 -7.92 22.02
N LEU A 116 -5.63 -7.12 21.04
CA LEU A 116 -7.05 -6.75 20.89
C LEU A 116 -7.83 -7.95 20.32
N PRO A 117 -8.82 -8.51 21.05
CA PRO A 117 -9.50 -9.74 20.66
C PRO A 117 -10.58 -9.53 19.59
N VAL A 118 -10.54 -8.43 18.84
CA VAL A 118 -11.57 -8.08 17.87
C VAL A 118 -11.46 -9.01 16.66
N ARG A 119 -12.40 -9.95 16.56
CA ARG A 119 -12.57 -10.83 15.40
C ARG A 119 -13.21 -10.05 14.24
N SER A 120 -12.91 -10.48 13.01
CA SER A 120 -13.59 -9.97 11.81
C SER A 120 -15.03 -10.50 11.73
N ALA A 121 -15.80 -9.99 10.76
CA ALA A 121 -17.22 -10.33 10.60
C ALA A 121 -17.46 -11.83 10.30
N ASP A 122 -16.48 -12.47 9.67
CA ASP A 122 -16.37 -13.91 9.40
C ASP A 122 -15.75 -14.70 10.57
N GLY A 123 -15.53 -14.05 11.72
CA GLY A 123 -15.10 -14.71 12.95
C GLY A 123 -13.60 -14.93 13.10
N LEU A 124 -12.75 -14.53 12.15
CA LEU A 124 -11.30 -14.74 12.25
C LEU A 124 -10.61 -13.74 13.19
N SER A 125 -9.67 -14.23 14.00
CA SER A 125 -8.74 -13.41 14.76
C SER A 125 -7.74 -12.68 13.85
N PRO A 126 -7.09 -11.59 14.31
CA PRO A 126 -6.06 -10.90 13.53
C PRO A 126 -4.93 -11.83 13.06
N ARG A 127 -4.51 -12.78 13.92
CA ARG A 127 -3.46 -13.76 13.59
C ARG A 127 -3.90 -14.73 12.50
N GLU A 128 -5.13 -15.23 12.57
CA GLU A 128 -5.71 -16.10 11.53
C GLU A 128 -5.82 -15.36 10.19
N GLN A 129 -6.27 -14.10 10.21
CA GLN A 129 -6.32 -13.25 9.01
C GLN A 129 -4.92 -13.03 8.41
N LEU A 130 -3.91 -12.69 9.23
CA LEU A 130 -2.53 -12.52 8.77
C LEU A 130 -1.97 -13.79 8.12
N ALA A 131 -2.25 -14.96 8.69
CA ALA A 131 -1.83 -16.25 8.12
C ALA A 131 -2.47 -16.50 6.75
N GLN A 132 -3.78 -16.31 6.63
CA GLN A 132 -4.50 -16.49 5.35
C GLN A 132 -4.07 -15.46 4.29
N ILE A 133 -3.88 -14.20 4.69
CA ILE A 133 -3.36 -13.14 3.82
C ILE A 133 -1.98 -13.50 3.30
N ALA A 134 -1.08 -14.00 4.15
CA ALA A 134 0.27 -14.38 3.74
C ALA A 134 0.26 -15.52 2.72
N MET A 135 -0.57 -16.54 2.92
CA MET A 135 -0.74 -17.63 1.95
C MET A 135 -1.26 -17.10 0.61
N ARG A 136 -2.37 -16.36 0.63
CA ARG A 136 -3.01 -15.84 -0.58
C ARG A 136 -2.12 -14.86 -1.34
N SER A 137 -1.41 -13.99 -0.63
CA SER A 137 -0.49 -13.02 -1.25
C SER A 137 0.67 -13.71 -1.96
N ARG A 138 1.22 -14.80 -1.37
CA ARG A 138 2.27 -15.59 -2.02
C ARG A 138 1.76 -16.25 -3.30
N GLU A 139 0.58 -16.88 -3.27
CA GLU A 139 -0.04 -17.48 -4.46
C GLU A 139 -0.20 -16.45 -5.60
N LEU A 140 -0.68 -15.25 -5.27
CA LEU A 140 -0.88 -14.19 -6.26
C LEU A 140 0.44 -13.63 -6.79
N ALA A 141 1.47 -13.49 -5.94
CA ALA A 141 2.81 -13.07 -6.37
C ALA A 141 3.45 -14.10 -7.31
N GLU A 142 3.34 -15.40 -7.00
CA GLU A 142 3.81 -16.47 -7.88
C GLU A 142 3.04 -16.48 -9.21
N ARG A 143 1.73 -16.24 -9.18
CA ARG A 143 0.91 -16.09 -10.39
C ARG A 143 1.37 -14.90 -11.23
N GLN A 144 1.57 -13.73 -10.62
CA GLN A 144 2.11 -12.54 -11.31
C GLN A 144 3.46 -12.84 -11.98
N ALA A 145 4.36 -13.51 -11.26
CA ALA A 145 5.68 -13.86 -11.79
C ALA A 145 5.57 -14.79 -13.01
N ARG A 146 4.71 -15.80 -12.97
CA ARG A 146 4.45 -16.68 -14.12
C ARG A 146 3.86 -15.92 -15.31
N ILE A 147 2.89 -15.04 -15.09
CA ILE A 147 2.32 -14.22 -16.17
C ILE A 147 3.42 -13.39 -16.85
N TYR A 148 4.31 -12.78 -16.06
CA TYR A 148 5.43 -12.02 -16.58
C TYR A 148 6.43 -12.90 -17.34
N LEU A 149 6.94 -13.96 -16.71
CA LEU A 149 8.03 -14.79 -17.24
C LEU A 149 7.60 -15.67 -18.42
N ASP A 150 6.42 -16.28 -18.33
CA ASP A 150 6.00 -17.33 -19.25
C ASP A 150 5.16 -16.80 -20.43
N SER A 151 4.66 -15.56 -20.33
CA SER A 151 3.81 -14.96 -21.37
C SER A 151 4.21 -13.54 -21.77
N VAL A 152 4.16 -12.57 -20.84
CA VAL A 152 4.32 -11.15 -21.21
C VAL A 152 5.74 -10.86 -21.71
N ARG A 153 6.78 -11.34 -21.02
CA ARG A 153 8.18 -11.16 -21.42
C ARG A 153 8.47 -11.79 -22.79
N PRO A 154 8.14 -13.07 -23.06
CA PRO A 154 8.32 -13.66 -24.39
C PRO A 154 7.59 -12.90 -25.51
N GLU A 155 6.41 -12.35 -25.24
CA GLU A 155 5.68 -11.54 -26.23
C GLU A 155 6.32 -10.18 -26.50
N LEU A 156 6.95 -9.57 -25.48
CA LEU A 156 7.74 -8.35 -25.64
C LEU A 156 8.99 -8.62 -26.47
N GLU A 157 9.67 -9.73 -26.22
CA GLU A 157 10.89 -10.14 -26.95
C GLU A 157 10.60 -10.35 -28.44
N LYS A 158 9.45 -10.95 -28.79
CA LYS A 158 8.98 -11.08 -30.20
C LYS A 158 8.77 -9.74 -30.90
N ARG A 159 8.64 -8.66 -30.15
CA ARG A 159 8.50 -7.28 -30.64
C ARG A 159 9.78 -6.47 -30.42
N GLU A 160 10.90 -7.15 -30.22
CA GLU A 160 12.24 -6.56 -30.04
C GLU A 160 12.37 -5.70 -28.77
N ILE A 161 11.47 -5.88 -27.80
CA ILE A 161 11.56 -5.26 -26.47
C ILE A 161 12.15 -6.30 -25.52
N THR A 162 13.45 -6.20 -25.26
CA THR A 162 14.20 -7.18 -24.47
C THR A 162 14.68 -6.59 -23.14
N PHE A 163 14.66 -7.43 -22.10
CA PHE A 163 15.27 -7.11 -20.81
C PHE A 163 16.52 -7.94 -20.66
N VAL A 164 17.68 -7.28 -20.67
CA VAL A 164 18.99 -7.94 -20.66
C VAL A 164 19.71 -7.72 -19.34
N THR A 165 20.52 -8.70 -18.99
CA THR A 165 21.43 -8.70 -17.84
C THR A 165 22.81 -8.22 -18.26
N TRP A 166 23.65 -7.85 -17.29
CA TRP A 166 25.02 -7.38 -17.55
C TRP A 166 25.85 -8.36 -18.40
N SER A 167 25.65 -9.66 -18.21
CA SER A 167 26.32 -10.72 -18.95
C SER A 167 25.92 -10.77 -20.43
N GLU A 168 24.73 -10.31 -20.79
CA GLU A 168 24.20 -10.35 -22.17
C GLU A 168 24.62 -9.13 -22.99
N LEU A 169 25.25 -8.14 -22.36
CA LEU A 169 25.73 -6.93 -23.04
C LEU A 169 27.04 -7.17 -23.79
N ASP A 170 27.18 -6.52 -24.95
CA ASP A 170 28.45 -6.43 -25.67
C ASP A 170 29.43 -5.44 -25.01
N ASP A 171 30.69 -5.45 -25.45
CA ASP A 171 31.74 -4.63 -24.85
C ASP A 171 31.49 -3.12 -25.01
N GLN A 172 30.85 -2.68 -26.09
CA GLN A 172 30.51 -1.28 -26.31
C GLN A 172 29.39 -0.81 -25.38
N GLN A 173 28.36 -1.64 -25.22
CA GLN A 173 27.26 -1.42 -24.28
C GLN A 173 27.76 -1.38 -22.84
N ARG A 174 28.62 -2.33 -22.44
CA ARG A 174 29.25 -2.34 -21.11
C ARG A 174 30.09 -1.10 -20.87
N LEU A 175 30.92 -0.69 -21.83
CA LEU A 175 31.73 0.53 -21.70
C LEU A 175 30.84 1.76 -21.49
N ARG A 176 29.77 1.89 -22.28
CA ARG A 176 28.80 2.98 -22.17
C ARG A 176 28.10 3.00 -20.80
N LEU A 177 27.61 1.85 -20.34
CA LEU A 177 26.90 1.76 -19.06
C LEU A 177 27.83 1.92 -17.85
N SER A 178 29.08 1.47 -17.93
CA SER A 178 30.10 1.75 -16.91
C SER A 178 30.39 3.24 -16.78
N GLY A 179 30.48 3.95 -17.91
CA GLY A 179 30.60 5.41 -17.92
C GLY A 179 29.38 6.08 -17.29
N TYR A 180 28.17 5.71 -17.73
CA TYR A 180 26.92 6.22 -17.16
C TYR A 180 26.81 5.95 -15.65
N PHE A 181 27.19 4.76 -15.19
CA PHE A 181 27.22 4.43 -13.78
C PHE A 181 28.17 5.35 -13.02
N SER A 182 29.40 5.50 -13.50
CA SER A 182 30.43 6.31 -12.83
C SER A 182 30.06 7.79 -12.76
N ASP A 183 29.47 8.31 -13.84
CA ASP A 183 29.20 9.74 -13.99
C ASP A 183 27.85 10.18 -13.42
N GLN A 184 26.84 9.30 -13.42
CA GLN A 184 25.45 9.67 -13.11
C GLN A 184 24.85 8.90 -11.91
N ILE A 185 25.22 7.63 -11.71
CA ILE A 185 24.63 6.80 -10.66
C ILE A 185 25.48 6.83 -9.39
N PHE A 186 26.78 6.52 -9.51
CA PHE A 186 27.70 6.42 -8.37
C PHE A 186 27.74 7.69 -7.51
N PRO A 187 27.74 8.93 -8.06
CA PRO A 187 27.80 10.14 -7.24
C PRO A 187 26.58 10.35 -6.34
N VAL A 188 25.46 9.69 -6.63
CA VAL A 188 24.22 9.79 -5.82
C VAL A 188 23.98 8.55 -4.95
N LEU A 189 24.83 7.53 -5.04
CA LEU A 189 24.76 6.36 -4.15
C LEU A 189 25.45 6.66 -2.81
N THR A 190 24.73 6.41 -1.73
CA THR A 190 25.27 6.48 -0.36
C THR A 190 25.42 5.07 0.18
N PRO A 191 26.61 4.44 0.12
CA PRO A 191 26.82 3.13 0.70
C PRO A 191 26.70 3.21 2.23
N LEU A 192 25.90 2.31 2.81
CA LEU A 192 25.69 2.24 4.26
C LEU A 192 26.29 0.93 4.78
N ALA A 193 27.35 1.05 5.58
CA ALA A 193 27.95 -0.08 6.27
C ALA A 193 27.12 -0.45 7.52
N VAL A 194 26.92 -1.74 7.74
CA VAL A 194 26.22 -2.28 8.91
C VAL A 194 27.16 -3.26 9.61
N ASP A 195 27.48 -2.95 10.87
CA ASP A 195 28.31 -3.78 11.74
C ASP A 195 27.88 -3.55 13.21
N PRO A 196 28.42 -4.27 14.21
CA PRO A 196 28.03 -4.08 15.61
C PRO A 196 28.20 -2.65 16.15
N ALA A 197 29.07 -1.83 15.56
CA ALA A 197 29.28 -0.43 15.92
C ALA A 197 28.39 0.55 15.12
N HIS A 198 27.82 0.12 13.99
CA HIS A 198 26.94 0.90 13.12
C HIS A 198 25.55 0.25 13.02
N PRO A 199 24.54 0.74 13.78
CA PRO A 199 23.21 0.13 13.80
C PRO A 199 22.53 0.19 12.44
N PHE A 200 21.60 -0.74 12.21
CA PHE A 200 20.88 -0.85 10.94
C PHE A 200 20.20 0.49 10.58
N PRO A 201 20.41 1.01 9.36
CA PRO A 201 19.92 2.32 8.99
C PRO A 201 18.40 2.34 8.82
N TYR A 202 17.83 3.53 8.88
CA TYR A 202 16.46 3.73 8.38
C TYR A 202 16.42 3.47 6.87
N ILE A 203 15.45 2.68 6.43
CA ILE A 203 15.17 2.42 5.02
C ILE A 203 13.80 2.99 4.69
N SER A 204 13.74 3.84 3.66
CA SER A 204 12.48 4.41 3.19
C SER A 204 11.57 3.32 2.64
N ASN A 205 10.27 3.41 2.94
CA ASN A 205 9.27 2.53 2.34
C ASN A 205 9.31 2.61 0.80
N LEU A 206 9.08 1.47 0.14
CA LEU A 206 9.10 1.31 -1.32
C LEU A 206 10.42 1.67 -2.01
N SER A 207 11.49 1.94 -1.25
CA SER A 207 12.81 2.16 -1.85
C SER A 207 13.47 0.83 -2.19
N LEU A 208 14.06 0.75 -3.39
CA LEU A 208 14.91 -0.37 -3.77
C LEU A 208 16.28 -0.19 -3.14
N ASN A 209 16.70 -1.16 -2.33
CA ASN A 209 18.00 -1.17 -1.68
C ASN A 209 18.72 -2.48 -2.02
N LEU A 210 20.03 -2.40 -2.20
CA LEU A 210 20.87 -3.56 -2.47
C LEU A 210 21.65 -3.93 -1.20
N ALA A 211 21.32 -5.09 -0.62
CA ALA A 211 22.13 -5.67 0.45
C ALA A 211 23.31 -6.43 -0.16
N VAL A 212 24.53 -5.95 0.10
CA VAL A 212 25.77 -6.53 -0.46
C VAL A 212 26.61 -7.08 0.68
N MET A 213 26.98 -8.37 0.58
CA MET A 213 27.95 -9.00 1.48
C MET A 213 29.32 -8.94 0.83
N VAL A 214 30.26 -8.23 1.45
CA VAL A 214 31.66 -8.22 1.04
C VAL A 214 32.37 -9.36 1.77
N ARG A 215 33.13 -10.16 1.04
CA ARG A 215 34.03 -11.19 1.58
C ARG A 215 35.41 -10.91 1.02
N ASP A 216 36.42 -10.97 1.88
CA ASP A 216 37.83 -10.88 1.50
C ASP A 216 38.31 -12.16 0.81
#